data_AF-A0A124IDA3-F1
#
_entry.id   AF-A0A124IDA3-F1
#
_cell.length_a   1.000
_cell.length_b   1.000
_cell.length_c   1.000
_cell.angle_alpha   90.00
_cell.angle_beta   90.00
_cell.angle_gamma   90.00
#
_symmetry.space_group_name_H-M   'P 1'
#
loop_
_entity.id
_entity.type
_entity.pdbx_description
1 polymer ?
#
loop_
_entity_poly.entity_id
_entity_poly.type
_entity_poly.pdbx_seq_one_letter_code
_entity_poly.pdbx_strand_id
1 'polypeptide(L)'
;KLSADGKSLVGPSTVIHQSQGSEANKLYKIDGTYYHLFSEVKSEGRVLMMNRGSSLYGPFETRQLQHVNPSVDREPNQGGLVQAPNGSWHFVTHHGTGRWEGRVLSLLPVTWVDGWPVLGEVGADGIGNMVWTGQVPAGGTPGLPVDALPSVVTGDLFTDTRLKPQWEWHYQPRADRWSLTERPGYLRLKAFAPLVADNLTKAGNTLTQRVLRTAGGATVTVRLELAGLADGQHAGLCHYAATYAGLGVRRSGTTTTIAHNVGGTLTYGPEITQNAVWLRTSWDVNGVSRFSYSLDGNGFTSFGGTYQLTWGGYRGDRVGLFTYNPNGTGHVDVDSVQYTIAPTRAYKCVSVRSGKVADVYRASNADGAAVIQWPDNGKSNQHWAFQSTGDGYHTITCVGSGKVLDVAGSSTADGAPVVQAIADGRTSQQWQLRPQTGGEFALANRNSGKVLDVKGGSTADGAALIQYRDVGSTNQRWTFQRVTG
;
A
#
# COMPACT_ATOMS: atom_id res chain seq x y z
N LYS A 1 8.59 29.29 -23.48
CA LYS A 1 9.21 28.16 -24.19
C LYS A 1 10.51 27.80 -23.47
N LEU A 2 10.89 26.53 -23.39
CA LEU A 2 12.20 26.15 -22.83
C LEU A 2 13.27 26.11 -23.93
N SER A 3 14.52 26.32 -23.56
CA SER A 3 15.70 25.97 -24.37
C SER A 3 15.69 24.48 -24.73
N ALA A 4 16.44 24.08 -25.76
CA ALA A 4 16.50 22.69 -26.19
C ALA A 4 17.01 21.74 -25.09
N ASP A 5 17.84 22.23 -24.18
CA ASP A 5 18.33 21.49 -23.01
C ASP A 5 17.38 21.54 -21.79
N GLY A 6 16.27 22.28 -21.88
CA GLY A 6 15.29 22.43 -20.83
C GLY A 6 15.70 23.32 -19.65
N LYS A 7 16.87 23.99 -19.70
CA LYS A 7 17.45 24.69 -18.54
C LYS A 7 17.09 26.16 -18.42
N SER A 8 16.58 26.79 -19.48
CA SER A 8 16.24 28.21 -19.46
C SER A 8 14.96 28.52 -20.23
N LEU A 9 14.35 29.65 -19.90
CA LEU A 9 13.23 30.21 -20.66
C LEU A 9 13.76 30.95 -21.88
N VAL A 10 13.11 30.73 -23.02
CA VAL A 10 13.43 31.37 -24.30
C VAL A 10 12.22 32.16 -24.80
N GLY A 11 12.49 33.40 -25.19
CA GLY A 11 11.52 34.30 -25.81
C GLY A 11 10.53 34.92 -24.80
N PRO A 12 9.62 35.78 -25.30
CA PRO A 12 8.61 36.43 -24.48
C PRO A 12 7.57 35.42 -23.95
N SER A 13 6.98 35.75 -22.80
CA SER A 13 5.83 35.03 -22.24
C SER A 13 4.52 35.49 -22.90
N THR A 14 3.59 34.57 -23.09
CA THR A 14 2.25 34.84 -23.64
C THR A 14 1.21 34.19 -22.75
N VAL A 15 0.15 34.94 -22.43
CA VAL A 15 -1.03 34.40 -21.74
C VAL A 15 -1.89 33.67 -22.76
N ILE A 16 -2.10 32.37 -22.54
CA ILE A 16 -2.92 31.53 -23.42
C ILE A 16 -4.29 31.18 -22.83
N HIS A 17 -4.45 31.36 -21.52
CA HIS A 17 -5.69 31.17 -20.78
C HIS A 17 -5.59 31.90 -19.44
N GLN A 18 -6.67 32.54 -19.00
CA GLN A 18 -6.76 33.15 -17.68
C GLN A 18 -8.20 33.10 -17.18
N SER A 19 -8.41 32.40 -16.07
CA SER A 19 -9.67 32.37 -15.35
C SER A 19 -9.44 32.26 -13.85
N GLN A 20 -10.42 32.70 -13.06
CA GLN A 20 -10.33 32.69 -11.60
C GLN A 20 -10.24 31.25 -11.08
N GLY A 21 -9.20 30.95 -10.29
CA GLY A 21 -9.00 29.62 -9.73
C GLY A 21 -8.57 28.56 -10.74
N SER A 22 -8.06 28.96 -11.92
CA SER A 22 -7.45 28.02 -12.86
C SER A 22 -6.07 27.56 -12.40
N GLU A 23 -5.83 26.24 -12.44
CA GLU A 23 -4.56 25.65 -12.03
C GLU A 23 -4.31 24.27 -12.67
N ALA A 24 -3.20 23.63 -12.30
CA ALA A 24 -2.91 22.23 -12.62
C ALA A 24 -2.89 21.92 -14.13
N ASN A 25 -2.25 22.79 -14.90
CA ASN A 25 -2.17 22.71 -16.36
C ASN A 25 -1.45 21.44 -16.86
N LYS A 26 -1.97 20.82 -17.91
CA LYS A 26 -1.31 19.79 -18.73
C LYS A 26 -1.51 20.11 -20.19
N LEU A 27 -0.44 19.95 -20.96
CA LEU A 27 -0.45 20.20 -22.39
C LEU A 27 -0.27 18.88 -23.13
N TYR A 28 -1.15 18.63 -24.10
CA TYR A 28 -1.07 17.48 -25.00
C TYR A 28 -1.02 17.95 -26.44
N LYS A 29 -0.38 17.14 -27.29
CA LYS A 29 -0.51 17.22 -28.74
C LYS A 29 -0.99 15.85 -29.22
N ILE A 30 -2.24 15.78 -29.65
CA ILE A 30 -2.91 14.54 -30.05
C ILE A 30 -3.38 14.75 -31.49
N ASP A 31 -2.88 13.90 -32.39
CA ASP A 31 -3.20 13.93 -33.83
C ASP A 31 -3.06 15.33 -34.46
N GLY A 32 -1.97 16.02 -34.12
CA GLY A 32 -1.66 17.36 -34.61
C GLY A 32 -2.39 18.51 -33.90
N THR A 33 -3.40 18.21 -33.08
CA THR A 33 -4.19 19.20 -32.31
C THR A 33 -3.59 19.44 -30.93
N TYR A 34 -3.57 20.70 -30.49
CA TYR A 34 -3.12 21.09 -29.16
C TYR A 34 -4.29 21.09 -28.17
N TYR A 35 -4.06 20.46 -27.03
CA TYR A 35 -5.01 20.38 -25.93
C TYR A 35 -4.37 20.89 -24.64
N HIS A 36 -5.03 21.82 -23.95
CA HIS A 36 -4.58 22.35 -22.66
C HIS A 36 -5.65 22.04 -21.60
N LEU A 37 -5.39 21.01 -20.80
CA LEU A 37 -6.22 20.55 -19.68
C LEU A 37 -5.87 21.35 -18.43
N PHE A 38 -6.85 21.81 -17.68
CA PHE A 38 -6.66 22.52 -16.41
C PHE A 38 -7.84 22.32 -15.48
N SER A 39 -7.62 22.53 -14.19
CA SER A 39 -8.66 22.63 -13.17
C SER A 39 -9.22 24.05 -13.17
N GLU A 40 -10.52 24.23 -12.94
CA GLU A 40 -11.14 25.53 -12.69
C GLU A 40 -12.23 25.43 -11.60
N VAL A 41 -12.40 26.48 -10.80
CA VAL A 41 -13.50 26.56 -9.82
C VAL A 41 -14.75 27.09 -10.51
N LYS A 42 -15.81 26.29 -10.53
CA LYS A 42 -17.16 26.64 -11.02
C LYS A 42 -18.17 26.57 -9.87
N SER A 43 -19.44 26.90 -10.17
CA SER A 43 -20.53 26.84 -9.19
C SER A 43 -20.77 25.43 -8.63
N GLU A 44 -20.52 24.38 -9.40
CA GLU A 44 -20.68 22.97 -8.96
C GLU A 44 -19.45 22.41 -8.23
N GLY A 45 -18.32 23.12 -8.20
CA GLY A 45 -17.09 22.69 -7.56
C GLY A 45 -15.86 22.86 -8.46
N ARG A 46 -14.77 22.16 -8.15
CA ARG A 46 -13.59 22.16 -9.03
C ARG A 46 -13.74 21.17 -10.18
N VAL A 47 -13.85 21.68 -11.39
CA VAL A 47 -14.06 20.88 -12.61
C VAL A 47 -12.81 20.84 -13.47
N LEU A 48 -12.77 19.89 -14.39
CA LEU A 48 -11.76 19.85 -15.44
C LEU A 48 -12.27 20.51 -16.71
N MET A 49 -11.46 21.46 -17.17
CA MET A 49 -11.67 22.21 -18.38
C MET A 49 -10.57 21.86 -19.38
N MET A 50 -10.86 22.00 -20.67
CA MET A 50 -9.86 21.85 -21.71
C MET A 50 -10.03 22.89 -22.80
N ASN A 51 -8.90 23.46 -23.19
CA ASN A 51 -8.76 24.26 -24.39
C ASN A 51 -8.30 23.35 -25.54
N ARG A 52 -8.85 23.55 -26.75
CA ARG A 52 -8.48 22.83 -27.98
C ARG A 52 -8.21 23.83 -29.10
N GLY A 53 -7.11 23.63 -29.83
CA GLY A 53 -6.74 24.51 -30.95
C GLY A 53 -5.65 23.92 -31.85
N SER A 54 -5.46 24.52 -33.03
CA SER A 54 -4.42 24.12 -33.99
C SER A 54 -3.03 24.69 -33.66
N SER A 55 -2.94 25.58 -32.67
CA SER A 55 -1.72 26.24 -32.22
C SER A 55 -1.62 26.21 -30.69
N LEU A 56 -0.40 26.13 -30.17
CA LEU A 56 -0.11 26.25 -28.74
C LEU A 56 -0.51 27.62 -28.17
N TYR A 57 -0.63 28.63 -29.04
CA TYR A 57 -0.93 30.02 -28.66
C TYR A 57 -2.39 30.41 -28.93
N GLY A 58 -3.23 29.45 -29.33
CA GLY A 58 -4.62 29.67 -29.69
C GLY A 58 -4.81 30.24 -31.11
N PRO A 59 -6.03 30.73 -31.43
CA PRO A 59 -7.19 30.78 -30.54
C PRO A 59 -7.64 29.39 -30.08
N PHE A 60 -8.22 29.31 -28.90
CA PHE A 60 -8.71 28.07 -28.31
C PHE A 60 -10.24 28.07 -28.23
N GLU A 61 -10.83 26.92 -28.51
CA GLU A 61 -12.17 26.55 -28.03
C GLU A 61 -12.03 25.95 -26.63
N THR A 62 -12.92 26.29 -25.69
CA THR A 62 -12.85 25.83 -24.29
C THR A 62 -14.09 25.02 -23.92
N ARG A 63 -13.90 23.84 -23.30
CA ARG A 63 -14.99 22.96 -22.87
C ARG A 63 -14.75 22.37 -21.49
N GLN A 64 -15.83 22.19 -20.73
CA GLN A 64 -15.81 21.39 -19.50
C GLN A 64 -15.92 19.90 -19.84
N LEU A 65 -15.13 19.06 -19.18
CA LEU A 65 -15.03 17.63 -19.54
C LEU A 65 -15.81 16.69 -18.64
N GLN A 66 -16.11 17.13 -17.42
CA GLN A 66 -16.88 16.36 -16.44
C GLN A 66 -17.66 17.28 -15.50
N HIS A 67 -18.77 16.78 -14.98
CA HIS A 67 -19.46 17.32 -13.83
C HIS A 67 -18.79 16.90 -12.54
N VAL A 68 -19.06 17.68 -11.49
CA VAL A 68 -18.65 17.35 -10.13
C VAL A 68 -19.83 17.52 -9.19
N ASN A 69 -20.11 16.49 -8.41
CA ASN A 69 -20.92 16.56 -7.21
C ASN A 69 -19.99 16.39 -5.99
N PRO A 70 -19.64 17.48 -5.27
CA PRO A 70 -18.67 17.42 -4.16
C PRO A 70 -19.06 16.45 -3.04
N SER A 71 -20.36 16.19 -2.85
CA SER A 71 -20.85 15.30 -1.80
C SER A 71 -20.63 13.81 -2.10
N VAL A 72 -20.55 13.44 -3.39
CA VAL A 72 -20.43 12.04 -3.84
C VAL A 72 -19.04 11.79 -4.42
N ASP A 73 -18.63 12.64 -5.35
CA ASP A 73 -17.48 12.38 -6.23
C ASP A 73 -16.15 12.68 -5.58
N ARG A 74 -16.15 13.46 -4.48
CA ARG A 74 -14.95 13.99 -3.80
C ARG A 74 -14.04 14.84 -4.71
N GLU A 75 -14.63 15.44 -5.75
CA GLU A 75 -13.97 16.34 -6.71
C GLU A 75 -12.78 15.69 -7.46
N PRO A 76 -12.99 14.70 -8.33
CA PRO A 76 -11.91 14.11 -9.13
C PRO A 76 -11.27 15.20 -10.00
N ASN A 77 -10.02 15.59 -9.79
CA ASN A 77 -9.49 16.81 -10.42
C ASN A 77 -7.95 16.82 -10.57
N GLN A 78 -7.43 17.84 -11.27
CA GLN A 78 -6.03 18.06 -11.64
C GLN A 78 -5.51 17.00 -12.62
N GLY A 79 -5.35 15.75 -12.21
CA GLY A 79 -5.04 14.54 -13.00
C GLY A 79 -4.23 14.65 -14.31
N GLY A 80 -4.41 13.67 -15.19
CA GLY A 80 -3.88 13.65 -16.55
C GLY A 80 -4.44 12.51 -17.42
N LEU A 81 -4.45 12.71 -18.74
CA LEU A 81 -4.85 11.70 -19.71
C LEU A 81 -3.70 10.72 -19.99
N VAL A 82 -4.02 9.45 -20.13
CA VAL A 82 -3.09 8.38 -20.51
C VAL A 82 -3.74 7.46 -21.54
N GLN A 83 -2.97 7.08 -22.56
CA GLN A 83 -3.40 6.11 -23.56
C GLN A 83 -2.85 4.73 -23.20
N ALA A 84 -3.73 3.72 -23.16
CA ALA A 84 -3.36 2.32 -22.98
C ALA A 84 -2.82 1.73 -24.30
N PRO A 85 -2.09 0.60 -24.27
CA PRO A 85 -1.47 0.00 -25.46
C PRO A 85 -2.43 -0.36 -26.60
N ASN A 86 -3.71 -0.60 -26.30
CA ASN A 86 -4.75 -0.86 -27.31
C ASN A 86 -5.36 0.42 -27.91
N GLY A 87 -4.82 1.60 -27.59
CA GLY A 87 -5.30 2.90 -28.05
C GLY A 87 -6.41 3.52 -27.21
N SER A 88 -7.00 2.80 -26.25
CA SER A 88 -8.04 3.35 -25.36
C SER A 88 -7.47 4.40 -24.40
N TRP A 89 -8.27 5.42 -24.09
CA TRP A 89 -7.85 6.52 -23.22
C TRP A 89 -8.45 6.41 -21.83
N HIS A 90 -7.66 6.85 -20.84
CA HIS A 90 -8.06 6.88 -19.44
C HIS A 90 -7.60 8.20 -18.81
N PHE A 91 -8.27 8.57 -17.73
CA PHE A 91 -7.94 9.75 -16.95
C PHE A 91 -7.51 9.33 -15.56
N VAL A 92 -6.23 9.52 -15.25
CA VAL A 92 -5.65 9.29 -13.93
C VAL A 92 -5.84 10.55 -13.13
N THR A 93 -6.52 10.48 -12.00
CA THR A 93 -6.84 11.66 -11.20
C THR A 93 -6.64 11.41 -9.71
N HIS A 94 -6.55 12.49 -8.95
CA HIS A 94 -6.75 12.43 -7.52
C HIS A 94 -7.91 13.33 -7.13
N HIS A 95 -8.44 13.11 -5.93
CA HIS A 95 -9.58 13.86 -5.43
C HIS A 95 -9.16 15.22 -4.84
N GLY A 96 -9.96 16.26 -5.05
CA GLY A 96 -9.69 17.63 -4.63
C GLY A 96 -9.74 17.78 -3.10
N THR A 97 -10.62 17.03 -2.45
CA THR A 97 -10.74 16.99 -0.99
C THR A 97 -9.84 15.92 -0.39
N GLY A 98 -8.91 16.33 0.49
CA GLY A 98 -8.08 15.43 1.28
C GLY A 98 -8.78 14.95 2.56
N ARG A 99 -8.53 13.70 2.94
CA ARG A 99 -8.92 13.12 4.23
C ARG A 99 -7.69 12.55 4.93
N TRP A 100 -7.85 11.86 6.05
CA TRP A 100 -6.72 11.32 6.80
C TRP A 100 -5.85 10.35 5.99
N GLU A 101 -6.38 9.68 4.97
CA GLU A 101 -5.62 8.83 4.05
C GLU A 101 -4.89 9.62 2.95
N GLY A 102 -5.17 10.91 2.84
CA GLY A 102 -4.65 11.79 1.81
C GLY A 102 -5.67 12.10 0.71
N ARG A 103 -5.15 12.42 -0.49
CA ARG A 103 -5.94 12.54 -1.72
C ARG A 103 -5.77 11.24 -2.49
N VAL A 104 -6.83 10.44 -2.53
CA VAL A 104 -6.80 9.11 -3.16
C VAL A 104 -6.77 9.22 -4.67
N LEU A 105 -6.19 8.23 -5.35
CA LEU A 105 -6.13 8.14 -6.79
C LEU A 105 -7.38 7.45 -7.35
N SER A 106 -7.83 7.86 -8.53
CA SER A 106 -8.87 7.18 -9.30
C SER A 106 -8.48 7.14 -10.77
N LEU A 107 -9.02 6.16 -11.48
CA LEU A 107 -8.83 5.96 -12.90
C LEU A 107 -10.21 5.93 -13.57
N LEU A 108 -10.47 6.90 -14.44
CA LEU A 108 -11.73 6.99 -15.17
C LEU A 108 -11.52 6.57 -16.64
N PRO A 109 -12.52 5.93 -17.28
CA PRO A 109 -12.51 5.78 -18.72
C PRO A 109 -12.61 7.15 -19.41
N VAL A 110 -12.12 7.25 -20.64
CA VAL A 110 -12.26 8.45 -21.47
C VAL A 110 -12.91 8.09 -22.79
N THR A 111 -13.98 8.79 -23.13
CA THR A 111 -14.68 8.65 -24.41
C THR A 111 -14.44 9.89 -25.26
N TRP A 112 -13.97 9.71 -26.49
CA TRP A 112 -13.79 10.81 -27.42
C TRP A 112 -15.11 11.09 -28.15
N VAL A 113 -15.64 12.30 -27.99
CA VAL A 113 -16.85 12.78 -28.66
C VAL A 113 -16.51 14.06 -29.40
N ASP A 114 -16.63 14.05 -30.73
CA ASP A 114 -16.33 15.21 -31.59
C ASP A 114 -14.96 15.85 -31.32
N GLY A 115 -13.94 15.00 -31.07
CA GLY A 115 -12.57 15.44 -30.78
C GLY A 115 -12.37 16.02 -29.37
N TRP A 116 -13.28 15.76 -28.43
CA TRP A 116 -13.17 16.10 -27.01
C TRP A 116 -13.06 14.85 -26.13
N PRO A 117 -12.11 14.79 -25.17
CA PRO A 117 -11.97 13.67 -24.25
C PRO A 117 -12.93 13.83 -23.05
N VAL A 118 -14.10 13.23 -23.13
CA VAL A 118 -15.12 13.24 -22.06
C VAL A 118 -14.71 12.24 -20.98
N LEU A 119 -14.66 12.67 -19.71
CA LEU A 119 -14.10 11.88 -18.60
C LEU A 119 -15.20 11.12 -17.85
N GLY A 120 -15.08 9.81 -17.72
CA GLY A 120 -16.09 8.98 -17.07
C GLY A 120 -17.25 8.61 -18.01
N GLU A 121 -18.47 8.55 -17.46
CA GLU A 121 -19.68 8.22 -18.24
C GLU A 121 -20.20 9.46 -18.98
N VAL A 122 -20.41 9.37 -20.30
CA VAL A 122 -20.86 10.49 -21.12
C VAL A 122 -22.32 10.83 -20.80
N GLY A 123 -22.55 12.04 -20.27
CA GLY A 123 -23.87 12.59 -20.01
C GLY A 123 -24.60 13.00 -21.29
N ALA A 124 -25.92 13.25 -21.17
CA ALA A 124 -26.76 13.65 -22.30
C ALA A 124 -26.39 15.03 -22.89
N ASP A 125 -25.71 15.88 -22.11
CA ASP A 125 -25.13 17.16 -22.53
C ASP A 125 -23.70 17.04 -23.10
N GLY A 126 -23.19 15.81 -23.20
CA GLY A 126 -21.84 15.51 -23.66
C GLY A 126 -20.75 15.87 -22.66
N ILE A 127 -21.08 16.09 -21.38
CA ILE A 127 -20.14 16.26 -20.27
C ILE A 127 -20.09 14.96 -19.46
N GLY A 128 -18.89 14.59 -18.99
CA GLY A 128 -18.66 13.33 -18.31
C GLY A 128 -19.16 13.30 -16.86
N ASN A 129 -19.44 12.12 -16.33
CA ASN A 129 -19.82 11.91 -14.94
C ASN A 129 -18.89 10.90 -14.26
N MET A 130 -18.62 11.10 -12.97
CA MET A 130 -17.79 10.19 -12.19
C MET A 130 -18.35 8.77 -12.20
N VAL A 131 -17.47 7.79 -12.38
CA VAL A 131 -17.79 6.36 -12.26
C VAL A 131 -16.90 5.72 -11.20
N TRP A 132 -17.51 4.88 -10.36
CA TRP A 132 -16.81 4.18 -9.26
C TRP A 132 -16.38 2.76 -9.63
N THR A 133 -16.76 2.30 -10.81
CA THR A 133 -16.36 1.01 -11.38
C THR A 133 -16.05 1.18 -12.86
N GLY A 134 -15.20 0.30 -13.39
CA GLY A 134 -14.77 0.35 -14.78
C GLY A 134 -14.07 -0.94 -15.18
N GLN A 135 -13.83 -1.10 -16.48
CA GLN A 135 -13.05 -2.21 -17.00
C GLN A 135 -11.56 -2.00 -16.69
N VAL A 136 -10.84 -3.10 -16.43
CA VAL A 136 -9.38 -3.05 -16.27
C VAL A 136 -8.78 -2.58 -17.61
N PRO A 137 -7.92 -1.54 -17.63
CA PRO A 137 -7.30 -1.06 -18.86
C PRO A 137 -6.49 -2.16 -19.56
N ALA A 138 -6.34 -2.04 -20.89
CA ALA A 138 -5.43 -2.92 -21.62
C ALA A 138 -3.99 -2.79 -21.10
N GLY A 139 -3.29 -3.93 -21.00
CA GLY A 139 -2.00 -4.02 -20.32
C GLY A 139 -2.09 -4.23 -18.81
N GLY A 140 -3.29 -4.14 -18.22
CA GLY A 140 -3.55 -4.63 -16.87
C GLY A 140 -3.56 -6.17 -16.82
N THR A 141 -3.72 -6.73 -15.62
CA THR A 141 -3.78 -8.18 -15.40
C THR A 141 -5.18 -8.59 -14.94
N PRO A 142 -6.09 -8.97 -15.86
CA PRO A 142 -7.43 -9.41 -15.51
C PRO A 142 -7.40 -10.57 -14.51
N GLY A 143 -8.34 -10.56 -13.56
CA GLY A 143 -8.45 -11.61 -12.54
C GLY A 143 -7.41 -11.54 -11.42
N LEU A 144 -6.42 -10.64 -11.49
CA LEU A 144 -5.45 -10.46 -10.41
C LEU A 144 -6.19 -9.93 -9.17
N PRO A 145 -6.03 -10.56 -7.98
CA PRO A 145 -6.56 -10.01 -6.74
C PRO A 145 -6.02 -8.60 -6.54
N VAL A 146 -6.87 -7.63 -6.21
CA VAL A 146 -6.41 -6.24 -6.03
C VAL A 146 -5.40 -6.13 -4.88
N ASP A 147 -5.58 -6.96 -3.85
CA ASP A 147 -4.71 -7.02 -2.68
C ASP A 147 -3.36 -7.69 -3.02
N ALA A 148 -3.26 -8.33 -4.20
CA ALA A 148 -2.00 -8.82 -4.76
C ALA A 148 -1.24 -7.75 -5.56
N LEU A 149 -1.78 -6.55 -5.78
CA LEU A 149 -0.98 -5.49 -6.39
C LEU A 149 0.15 -5.07 -5.44
N PRO A 150 1.34 -4.70 -5.96
CA PRO A 150 2.41 -4.13 -5.16
C PRO A 150 1.86 -2.95 -4.37
N SER A 151 1.82 -3.10 -3.05
CA SER A 151 1.27 -2.08 -2.20
C SER A 151 2.26 -0.92 -2.13
N VAL A 152 1.75 0.32 -2.20
CA VAL A 152 2.54 1.54 -1.96
C VAL A 152 3.09 1.63 -0.52
N VAL A 153 2.70 0.67 0.32
CA VAL A 153 3.16 0.46 1.71
C VAL A 153 3.46 -1.02 1.92
N THR A 154 4.51 -1.33 2.64
CA THR A 154 4.88 -2.74 2.92
C THR A 154 5.73 -2.83 4.19
N GLY A 155 5.77 -4.04 4.75
CA GLY A 155 6.75 -4.40 5.75
C GLY A 155 8.18 -4.37 5.21
N ASP A 156 9.14 -4.35 6.12
CA ASP A 156 10.56 -4.35 5.80
C ASP A 156 11.37 -5.07 6.88
N LEU A 157 12.29 -5.93 6.45
CA LEU A 157 13.28 -6.61 7.31
C LEU A 157 14.65 -5.94 7.22
N PHE A 158 14.76 -4.83 6.47
CA PHE A 158 15.99 -4.02 6.35
C PHE A 158 17.24 -4.83 5.95
N THR A 159 17.05 -5.88 5.15
CA THR A 159 18.15 -6.71 4.61
C THR A 159 18.86 -6.04 3.43
N ASP A 160 18.22 -5.05 2.80
CA ASP A 160 18.80 -4.30 1.69
C ASP A 160 19.74 -3.20 2.20
N THR A 161 20.74 -2.83 1.39
CA THR A 161 21.68 -1.74 1.72
C THR A 161 21.14 -0.35 1.33
N ARG A 162 19.89 -0.26 0.86
CA ARG A 162 19.21 0.98 0.46
C ARG A 162 17.77 0.92 0.91
N LEU A 163 17.23 2.06 1.33
CA LEU A 163 15.81 2.17 1.64
C LEU A 163 14.98 1.90 0.39
N LYS A 164 13.98 1.05 0.55
CA LYS A 164 13.01 0.77 -0.51
C LYS A 164 12.10 1.99 -0.76
N PRO A 165 11.52 2.15 -1.97
CA PRO A 165 10.81 3.36 -2.38
C PRO A 165 9.58 3.75 -1.56
N GLN A 166 9.00 2.85 -0.76
CA GLN A 166 7.87 3.18 0.11
C GLN A 166 8.26 4.13 1.26
N TRP A 167 9.54 4.15 1.63
CA TRP A 167 10.05 4.95 2.73
C TRP A 167 10.36 6.39 2.30
N GLU A 168 9.85 7.34 3.07
CA GLU A 168 10.09 8.77 2.89
C GLU A 168 10.45 9.41 4.23
N TRP A 169 11.49 10.23 4.26
CA TRP A 169 11.89 10.97 5.46
C TRP A 169 10.95 12.15 5.72
N HIS A 170 10.63 12.39 6.99
CA HIS A 170 10.04 13.64 7.43
C HIS A 170 11.12 14.73 7.44
N TYR A 171 11.10 15.58 6.42
CA TYR A 171 12.18 16.50 6.05
C TYR A 171 13.46 15.79 5.57
N GLN A 172 14.47 16.58 5.21
CA GLN A 172 15.76 16.04 4.76
C GLN A 172 16.46 15.31 5.91
N PRO A 173 16.90 14.05 5.71
CA PRO A 173 17.60 13.31 6.74
C PRO A 173 19.02 13.84 6.93
N ARG A 174 19.53 13.70 8.14
CA ARG A 174 20.97 13.70 8.41
C ARG A 174 21.55 12.34 8.04
N ALA A 175 22.31 12.31 6.94
CA ALA A 175 22.87 11.08 6.39
C ALA A 175 23.81 10.34 7.36
N ASP A 176 24.50 11.06 8.27
CA ASP A 176 25.37 10.48 9.29
C ASP A 176 24.62 9.80 10.46
N ARG A 177 23.29 9.98 10.51
CA ARG A 177 22.44 9.59 11.65
C ARG A 177 21.47 8.44 11.37
N TRP A 178 21.70 7.70 10.29
CA TRP A 178 21.02 6.43 10.05
C TRP A 178 21.91 5.51 9.21
N SER A 179 21.64 4.21 9.23
CA SER A 179 22.40 3.24 8.45
C SER A 179 21.65 1.93 8.27
N LEU A 180 21.83 1.27 7.12
CA LEU A 180 21.42 -0.11 6.85
C LEU A 180 22.62 -1.09 6.80
N THR A 181 23.85 -0.57 6.90
CA THR A 181 25.09 -1.36 6.69
C THR A 181 25.94 -1.50 7.95
N GLU A 182 25.86 -0.56 8.90
CA GLU A 182 26.49 -0.68 10.22
C GLU A 182 26.06 -1.94 10.99
N ARG A 183 24.83 -2.40 10.77
CA ARG A 183 24.31 -3.67 11.27
C ARG A 183 23.40 -4.28 10.20
N PRO A 184 23.92 -5.13 9.30
CA PRO A 184 23.13 -5.73 8.22
C PRO A 184 21.89 -6.46 8.77
N GLY A 185 20.74 -6.28 8.10
CA GLY A 185 19.44 -6.81 8.57
C GLY A 185 18.72 -5.89 9.56
N TYR A 186 19.23 -4.68 9.81
CA TYR A 186 18.61 -3.70 10.71
C TYR A 186 18.68 -2.30 10.11
N LEU A 187 17.64 -1.50 10.34
CA LEU A 187 17.75 -0.05 10.22
C LEU A 187 18.24 0.51 11.56
N ARG A 188 19.47 1.03 11.58
CA ARG A 188 19.98 1.79 12.73
C ARG A 188 19.57 3.24 12.60
N LEU A 189 18.87 3.77 13.61
CA LEU A 189 18.60 5.20 13.76
C LEU A 189 19.42 5.74 14.93
N LYS A 190 20.31 6.69 14.66
CA LYS A 190 21.14 7.32 15.69
C LYS A 190 20.46 8.57 16.22
N ALA A 191 20.29 8.64 17.53
CA ALA A 191 19.62 9.76 18.15
C ALA A 191 20.46 11.05 18.04
N PHE A 192 19.74 12.16 17.93
CA PHE A 192 20.29 13.51 18.10
C PHE A 192 19.23 14.41 18.73
N ALA A 193 19.63 15.62 19.14
CA ALA A 193 18.73 16.57 19.77
C ALA A 193 17.58 16.96 18.82
N PRO A 194 16.31 16.88 19.26
CA PRO A 194 15.19 17.39 18.48
C PRO A 194 15.20 18.93 18.49
N LEU A 195 14.55 19.56 17.51
CA LEU A 195 14.44 21.03 17.50
C LEU A 195 13.56 21.56 18.65
N VAL A 196 12.59 20.75 19.09
CA VAL A 196 11.74 21.00 20.24
C VAL A 196 11.58 19.69 20.99
N ALA A 197 11.90 19.69 22.28
CA ALA A 197 11.79 18.51 23.13
C ALA A 197 10.37 17.92 23.08
N ASP A 198 10.31 16.58 23.04
CA ASP A 198 9.08 15.78 23.06
C ASP A 198 8.04 16.08 21.95
N ASN A 199 8.36 16.92 20.97
CA ASN A 199 7.52 17.15 19.81
C ASN A 199 7.97 16.26 18.65
N LEU A 200 7.17 15.23 18.33
CA LEU A 200 7.52 14.25 17.29
C LEU A 200 7.67 14.88 15.89
N THR A 201 6.97 15.97 15.59
CA THR A 201 7.10 16.68 14.30
C THR A 201 8.41 17.46 14.17
N LYS A 202 9.16 17.58 15.27
CA LYS A 202 10.43 18.30 15.41
C LYS A 202 11.61 17.34 15.68
N ALA A 203 11.36 16.04 15.70
CA ALA A 203 12.40 15.01 15.69
C ALA A 203 12.91 14.80 14.25
N GLY A 204 14.22 14.97 14.04
CA GLY A 204 14.84 14.67 12.75
C GLY A 204 14.95 13.17 12.51
N ASN A 205 15.25 12.78 11.26
CA ASN A 205 15.35 11.38 10.83
C ASN A 205 14.15 10.51 11.24
N THR A 206 12.94 11.10 11.22
CA THR A 206 11.72 10.30 11.31
C THR A 206 11.46 9.68 9.94
N LEU A 207 11.53 8.34 9.84
CA LEU A 207 11.35 7.60 8.59
C LEU A 207 9.89 7.14 8.47
N THR A 208 9.22 7.39 7.34
CA THR A 208 7.76 7.18 7.24
C THR A 208 7.28 6.45 6.01
N GLN A 209 6.08 5.87 6.14
CA GLN A 209 5.26 5.39 5.04
C GLN A 209 3.84 6.00 5.11
N ARG A 210 3.09 5.82 4.03
CA ARG A 210 1.67 6.23 3.95
C ARG A 210 0.80 5.36 4.86
N VAL A 211 -0.33 5.88 5.31
CA VAL A 211 -1.44 5.07 5.84
C VAL A 211 -2.43 4.77 4.70
N LEU A 212 -3.12 3.63 4.77
CA LEU A 212 -4.16 3.27 3.80
C LEU A 212 -5.53 3.22 4.47
N ARG A 213 -6.55 3.75 3.77
CA ARG A 213 -7.96 3.52 4.11
C ARG A 213 -8.43 2.23 3.45
N THR A 214 -8.74 1.26 4.29
CA THR A 214 -9.19 -0.07 3.88
C THR A 214 -10.41 -0.45 4.73
N ALA A 215 -11.33 -1.25 4.19
CA ALA A 215 -12.55 -1.62 4.89
C ALA A 215 -12.28 -2.39 6.21
N GLY A 216 -11.27 -3.25 6.21
CA GLY A 216 -10.84 -4.01 7.39
C GLY A 216 -9.86 -3.26 8.29
N GLY A 217 -9.39 -2.08 7.89
CA GLY A 217 -8.31 -1.37 8.57
C GLY A 217 -6.92 -1.91 8.24
N ALA A 218 -5.91 -1.41 8.95
CA ALA A 218 -4.54 -1.84 8.81
C ALA A 218 -3.79 -1.76 10.15
N THR A 219 -2.72 -2.54 10.24
CA THR A 219 -1.88 -2.67 11.42
C THR A 219 -0.41 -2.57 11.03
N VAL A 220 0.36 -1.79 11.78
CA VAL A 220 1.82 -1.73 11.68
C VAL A 220 2.42 -2.18 12.99
N THR A 221 3.28 -3.20 12.94
CA THR A 221 4.07 -3.68 14.08
C THR A 221 5.54 -3.46 13.80
N VAL A 222 6.28 -2.93 14.77
CA VAL A 222 7.70 -2.64 14.67
C VAL A 222 8.41 -3.36 15.80
N ARG A 223 9.50 -4.06 15.50
CA ARG A 223 10.40 -4.64 16.51
C ARG A 223 11.63 -3.76 16.66
N LEU A 224 11.86 -3.28 17.88
CA LEU A 224 13.00 -2.43 18.25
C LEU A 224 13.94 -3.18 19.19
N GLU A 225 15.24 -3.12 18.90
CA GLU A 225 16.32 -3.57 19.78
C GLU A 225 16.86 -2.38 20.59
N LEU A 226 16.93 -2.55 21.90
CA LEU A 226 17.05 -1.47 22.88
C LEU A 226 18.45 -1.33 23.50
N ALA A 227 19.37 -2.24 23.17
CA ALA A 227 20.72 -2.25 23.72
C ALA A 227 21.51 -0.95 23.42
N GLY A 228 21.20 -0.28 22.31
CA GLY A 228 21.85 0.97 21.89
C GLY A 228 21.31 2.23 22.55
N LEU A 229 20.23 2.15 23.35
CA LEU A 229 19.61 3.32 23.93
C LEU A 229 20.51 3.98 24.98
N ALA A 230 20.68 5.30 24.88
CA ALA A 230 21.36 6.12 25.87
C ALA A 230 20.37 6.82 26.81
N ASP A 231 20.87 7.30 27.95
CA ASP A 231 20.09 8.13 28.87
C ASP A 231 19.48 9.34 28.17
N GLY A 232 18.21 9.61 28.45
CA GLY A 232 17.40 10.67 27.85
C GLY A 232 16.78 10.32 26.49
N GLN A 233 17.12 9.17 25.89
CA GLN A 233 16.66 8.82 24.55
C GLN A 233 15.20 8.37 24.53
N HIS A 234 14.46 8.82 23.52
CA HIS A 234 13.14 8.34 23.15
C HIS A 234 13.21 7.70 21.76
N ALA A 235 12.64 6.51 21.61
CA ALA A 235 12.53 5.82 20.33
C ALA A 235 11.19 5.11 20.21
N GLY A 236 10.62 5.01 19.01
CA GLY A 236 9.32 4.36 18.84
C GLY A 236 8.75 4.45 17.44
N LEU A 237 7.45 4.17 17.36
CA LEU A 237 6.62 4.39 16.19
C LEU A 237 5.64 5.55 16.43
N CYS A 238 5.27 6.26 15.38
CA CYS A 238 4.40 7.42 15.48
C CYS A 238 3.41 7.53 14.32
N HIS A 239 2.41 8.38 14.53
CA HIS A 239 1.52 8.96 13.54
C HIS A 239 1.69 10.47 13.51
N TYR A 240 1.65 11.07 12.33
CA TYR A 240 1.57 12.53 12.23
C TYR A 240 0.92 13.03 10.93
N ALA A 241 0.19 14.14 11.09
CA ALA A 241 -0.19 15.06 10.02
C ALA A 241 -0.40 16.46 10.61
N ALA A 242 -1.66 16.87 10.85
CA ALA A 242 -1.98 18.12 11.55
C ALA A 242 -1.78 17.99 13.06
N THR A 243 -2.14 16.83 13.60
CA THR A 243 -1.82 16.41 14.96
C THR A 243 -0.83 15.23 14.90
N TYR A 244 -0.35 14.77 16.04
CA TYR A 244 0.53 13.60 16.10
C TYR A 244 0.35 12.83 17.41
N ALA A 245 0.65 11.54 17.34
CA ALA A 245 0.78 10.67 18.49
C ALA A 245 1.86 9.62 18.25
N GLY A 246 2.35 8.97 19.30
CA GLY A 246 3.31 7.89 19.15
C GLY A 246 3.41 7.01 20.38
N LEU A 247 3.83 5.78 20.15
CA LEU A 247 4.15 4.80 21.18
C LEU A 247 5.61 4.41 21.03
N GLY A 248 6.32 4.37 22.14
CA GLY A 248 7.75 4.13 22.16
C GLY A 248 8.26 3.70 23.52
N VAL A 249 9.57 3.84 23.69
CA VAL A 249 10.28 3.66 24.94
C VAL A 249 11.09 4.91 25.26
N ARG A 250 11.16 5.25 26.55
CA ARG A 250 12.05 6.29 27.08
C ARG A 250 13.10 5.64 27.98
N ARG A 251 14.36 6.01 27.81
CA ARG A 251 15.46 5.65 28.71
C ARG A 251 15.73 6.82 29.67
N SER A 252 15.67 6.53 30.97
CA SER A 252 16.01 7.46 32.05
C SER A 252 17.00 6.77 32.98
N GLY A 253 18.25 7.24 33.03
CA GLY A 253 19.37 6.50 33.58
C GLY A 253 19.51 5.14 32.90
N THR A 254 19.35 4.07 33.67
CA THR A 254 19.36 2.67 33.19
C THR A 254 17.95 2.11 32.95
N THR A 255 16.91 2.80 33.42
CA THR A 255 15.53 2.33 33.37
C THR A 255 14.91 2.62 32.01
N THR A 256 14.30 1.61 31.40
CA THR A 256 13.52 1.77 30.16
C THR A 256 12.04 1.66 30.49
N THR A 257 11.23 2.59 30.01
CA THR A 257 9.78 2.63 30.28
C THR A 257 9.01 2.76 28.98
N ILE A 258 7.87 2.09 28.86
CA ILE A 258 6.92 2.34 27.76
C ILE A 258 6.44 3.79 27.85
N ALA A 259 6.43 4.51 26.73
CA ALA A 259 6.02 5.91 26.68
C ALA A 259 5.04 6.15 25.54
N HIS A 260 3.95 6.82 25.83
CA HIS A 260 2.98 7.29 24.85
C HIS A 260 3.01 8.81 24.79
N ASN A 261 3.00 9.36 23.58
CA ASN A 261 3.04 10.80 23.34
C ASN A 261 1.82 11.20 22.52
N VAL A 262 1.06 12.20 22.98
CA VAL A 262 -0.01 12.83 22.19
C VAL A 262 0.21 14.33 22.19
N GLY A 263 0.50 14.90 21.02
CA GLY A 263 0.67 16.35 20.89
C GLY A 263 1.79 16.95 21.76
N GLY A 264 2.76 16.15 22.21
CA GLY A 264 3.87 16.57 23.07
C GLY A 264 3.68 16.19 24.54
N THR A 265 2.49 15.74 24.93
CA THR A 265 2.20 15.28 26.30
C THR A 265 2.59 13.81 26.43
N LEU A 266 3.52 13.51 27.35
CA LEU A 266 3.97 12.15 27.62
C LEU A 266 3.16 11.49 28.73
N THR A 267 2.80 10.23 28.53
CA THR A 267 2.27 9.32 29.55
C THR A 267 3.16 8.09 29.62
N TYR A 268 3.63 7.76 30.83
CA TYR A 268 4.55 6.65 31.06
C TYR A 268 3.78 5.40 31.51
N GLY A 269 4.14 4.27 30.92
CA GLY A 269 3.62 2.95 31.23
C GLY A 269 4.58 2.17 32.14
N PRO A 270 4.58 0.83 32.09
CA PRO A 270 5.47 0.04 32.92
C PRO A 270 6.94 0.15 32.50
N GLU A 271 7.82 -0.06 33.47
CA GLU A 271 9.23 -0.33 33.22
C GLU A 271 9.39 -1.70 32.55
N ILE A 272 10.37 -1.80 31.65
CA ILE A 272 10.67 -3.02 30.90
C ILE A 272 12.16 -3.35 31.05
N THR A 273 12.45 -4.65 31.09
CA THR A 273 13.82 -5.18 31.23
C THR A 273 14.25 -5.98 29.99
N GLN A 274 13.36 -6.13 29.01
CA GLN A 274 13.62 -6.84 27.77
C GLN A 274 14.60 -6.07 26.90
N ASN A 275 15.45 -6.81 26.18
CA ASN A 275 16.39 -6.23 25.22
C ASN A 275 15.70 -5.73 23.93
N ALA A 276 14.47 -6.18 23.68
CA ALA A 276 13.67 -5.79 22.53
C ALA A 276 12.21 -5.56 22.93
N VAL A 277 11.51 -4.76 22.13
CA VAL A 277 10.08 -4.49 22.29
C VAL A 277 9.41 -4.47 20.93
N TRP A 278 8.18 -4.98 20.88
CA TRP A 278 7.30 -4.82 19.73
C TRP A 278 6.31 -3.71 20.02
N LEU A 279 6.23 -2.75 19.12
CA LEU A 279 5.31 -1.63 19.19
C LEU A 279 4.34 -1.77 18.03
N ARG A 280 3.05 -1.54 18.29
CA ARG A 280 2.00 -1.69 17.28
C ARG A 280 1.06 -0.49 17.28
N THR A 281 0.68 -0.10 16.08
CA THR A 281 -0.47 0.78 15.81
C THR A 281 -1.44 0.06 14.87
N SER A 282 -2.74 0.23 15.09
CA SER A 282 -3.78 -0.30 14.21
C SER A 282 -4.91 0.71 14.07
N TRP A 283 -5.45 0.88 12.86
CA TRP A 283 -6.56 1.79 12.60
C TRP A 283 -7.65 1.14 11.75
N ASP A 284 -8.89 1.60 11.94
CA ASP A 284 -10.06 1.16 11.18
C ASP A 284 -10.33 2.03 9.94
N VAL A 285 -11.42 1.72 9.23
CA VAL A 285 -11.87 2.46 8.03
C VAL A 285 -12.25 3.93 8.31
N ASN A 286 -12.44 4.30 9.57
CA ASN A 286 -12.70 5.67 10.01
C ASN A 286 -11.42 6.41 10.41
N GLY A 287 -10.28 5.71 10.48
CA GLY A 287 -8.99 6.27 10.86
C GLY A 287 -8.85 6.40 12.38
N VAL A 288 -9.60 5.63 13.16
CA VAL A 288 -9.42 5.58 14.62
C VAL A 288 -8.29 4.61 14.92
N SER A 289 -7.10 5.16 15.20
CA SER A 289 -5.89 4.44 15.54
C SER A 289 -5.84 4.06 17.04
N ARG A 290 -5.22 2.93 17.35
CA ARG A 290 -4.95 2.41 18.70
C ARG A 290 -3.51 1.92 18.79
N PHE A 291 -2.89 2.15 19.93
CA PHE A 291 -1.53 1.70 20.19
C PHE A 291 -1.48 0.52 21.17
N SER A 292 -0.53 -0.38 20.96
CA SER A 292 -0.24 -1.51 21.84
C SER A 292 1.22 -1.91 21.78
N TYR A 293 1.74 -2.57 22.81
CA TYR A 293 3.10 -3.10 22.85
C TYR A 293 3.11 -4.58 23.23
N SER A 294 4.20 -5.27 22.90
CA SER A 294 4.45 -6.66 23.32
C SER A 294 5.91 -6.80 23.77
N LEU A 295 6.11 -7.59 24.83
CA LEU A 295 7.43 -7.88 25.42
C LEU A 295 7.97 -9.25 25.01
N ASP A 296 7.13 -10.09 24.39
CA ASP A 296 7.45 -11.46 23.98
C ASP A 296 7.22 -11.71 22.48
N GLY A 297 6.69 -10.72 21.76
CA GLY A 297 6.35 -10.79 20.33
C GLY A 297 4.99 -11.43 20.03
N ASN A 298 4.29 -11.98 21.04
CA ASN A 298 3.04 -12.71 20.87
C ASN A 298 1.85 -11.93 21.47
N GLY A 299 1.89 -11.64 22.77
CA GLY A 299 0.81 -10.97 23.49
C GLY A 299 0.94 -9.45 23.41
N PHE A 300 -0.10 -8.75 22.93
CA PHE A 300 -0.11 -7.29 22.81
C PHE A 300 -1.01 -6.65 23.87
N THR A 301 -0.45 -5.68 24.61
CA THR A 301 -1.11 -4.88 25.63
C THR A 301 -1.39 -3.49 25.10
N SER A 302 -2.65 -3.06 25.12
CA SER A 302 -3.06 -1.70 24.74
C SER A 302 -2.50 -0.65 25.70
N PHE A 303 -2.05 0.48 25.16
CA PHE A 303 -1.56 1.61 25.96
C PHE A 303 -1.75 2.93 25.20
N GLY A 304 -2.12 4.01 25.91
CA GLY A 304 -2.22 5.34 25.30
C GLY A 304 -3.57 5.73 24.68
N GLY A 305 -4.57 4.84 24.69
CA GLY A 305 -5.91 5.14 24.18
C GLY A 305 -5.98 5.19 22.64
N THR A 306 -6.90 6.00 22.11
CA THR A 306 -7.11 6.16 20.66
C THR A 306 -6.53 7.46 20.13
N TYR A 307 -6.08 7.45 18.88
CA TYR A 307 -5.67 8.61 18.10
C TYR A 307 -6.45 8.69 16.80
N GLN A 308 -7.06 9.84 16.48
CA GLN A 308 -7.71 10.05 15.19
C GLN A 308 -6.65 10.44 14.15
N LEU A 309 -6.46 9.62 13.12
CA LEU A 309 -5.63 9.99 11.97
C LEU A 309 -6.18 11.27 11.33
N THR A 310 -5.28 12.17 10.93
CA THR A 310 -5.67 13.50 10.43
C THR A 310 -5.13 13.81 9.03
N TRP A 311 -5.76 14.77 8.36
CA TRP A 311 -5.20 15.45 7.19
C TRP A 311 -4.47 16.71 7.66
N GLY A 312 -3.30 17.01 7.09
CA GLY A 312 -2.55 18.22 7.43
C GLY A 312 -1.38 18.47 6.50
N GLY A 313 -1.12 19.74 6.16
CA GLY A 313 0.01 20.10 5.29
C GLY A 313 -0.09 19.48 3.88
N TYR A 314 -1.29 19.43 3.30
CA TYR A 314 -1.58 18.83 2.00
C TYR A 314 -1.28 17.32 1.86
N ARG A 315 -1.20 16.61 2.99
CA ARG A 315 -0.98 15.16 3.03
C ARG A 315 -1.91 14.48 4.03
N GLY A 316 -2.16 13.20 3.79
CA GLY A 316 -2.72 12.32 4.81
C GLY A 316 -1.73 12.05 5.93
N ASP A 317 -2.22 11.38 6.96
CA ASP A 317 -1.44 10.87 8.07
C ASP A 317 -0.32 9.93 7.58
N ARG A 318 0.78 9.94 8.31
CA ARG A 318 1.96 9.12 8.04
C ARG A 318 2.25 8.29 9.28
N VAL A 319 2.49 7.00 9.07
CA VAL A 319 3.07 6.13 10.10
C VAL A 319 4.58 6.20 9.98
N GLY A 320 5.28 6.31 11.10
CA GLY A 320 6.72 6.55 11.11
C GLY A 320 7.47 5.87 12.24
N LEU A 321 8.79 5.82 12.07
CA LEU A 321 9.78 5.38 13.03
C LEU A 321 10.58 6.60 13.47
N PHE A 322 10.78 6.78 14.77
CA PHE A 322 11.52 7.92 15.28
C PHE A 322 12.53 7.51 16.35
N THR A 323 13.58 8.32 16.48
CA THR A 323 14.35 8.40 17.72
C THR A 323 14.95 9.79 17.87
N TYR A 324 15.05 10.26 19.11
CA TYR A 324 15.77 11.49 19.45
C TYR A 324 16.31 11.38 20.87
N ASN A 325 17.33 12.18 21.16
CA ASN A 325 17.90 12.31 22.50
C ASN A 325 18.35 13.75 22.67
N PRO A 326 17.85 14.50 23.68
CA PRO A 326 18.32 15.86 23.98
C PRO A 326 19.86 15.97 24.09
N ASN A 327 20.52 14.91 24.55
CA ASN A 327 21.98 14.86 24.72
C ASN A 327 22.76 14.48 23.44
N GLY A 328 22.08 14.14 22.36
CA GLY A 328 22.74 13.85 21.09
C GLY A 328 23.35 12.44 20.96
N THR A 329 23.05 11.53 21.90
CA THR A 329 23.72 10.22 22.06
C THR A 329 22.75 9.05 21.94
N GLY A 330 23.31 7.87 21.66
CA GLY A 330 22.57 6.60 21.57
C GLY A 330 21.97 6.32 20.20
N HIS A 331 21.42 5.12 20.05
CA HIS A 331 20.77 4.66 18.83
C HIS A 331 19.71 3.60 19.15
N VAL A 332 18.80 3.36 18.21
CA VAL A 332 17.91 2.22 18.23
C VAL A 332 18.10 1.43 16.94
N ASP A 333 18.09 0.11 17.05
CA ASP A 333 18.11 -0.76 15.88
C ASP A 333 16.68 -1.25 15.63
N VAL A 334 16.14 -0.95 14.46
CA VAL A 334 14.85 -1.43 13.99
C VAL A 334 15.11 -2.75 13.25
N ASP A 335 14.63 -3.84 13.83
CA ASP A 335 14.79 -5.19 13.29
C ASP A 335 13.81 -5.46 12.15
N SER A 336 12.54 -5.13 12.38
CA SER A 336 11.50 -5.38 11.40
C SER A 336 10.34 -4.41 11.53
N VAL A 337 9.71 -4.13 10.38
CA VAL A 337 8.41 -3.49 10.26
C VAL A 337 7.50 -4.47 9.56
N GLN A 338 6.37 -4.81 10.17
CA GLN A 338 5.30 -5.57 9.55
C GLN A 338 4.13 -4.63 9.29
N TYR A 339 3.83 -4.37 8.01
CA TYR A 339 2.64 -3.64 7.60
C TYR A 339 1.62 -4.66 7.10
N THR A 340 0.55 -4.85 7.87
CA THR A 340 -0.55 -5.76 7.52
C THR A 340 -1.77 -4.95 7.18
N ILE A 341 -2.24 -5.05 5.94
CA ILE A 341 -3.57 -4.59 5.58
C ILE A 341 -4.52 -5.70 5.98
N ALA A 342 -5.50 -5.40 6.83
CA ALA A 342 -6.51 -6.40 7.15
C ALA A 342 -7.23 -6.75 5.85
N PRO A 343 -7.30 -8.04 5.47
CA PRO A 343 -7.84 -8.42 4.18
C PRO A 343 -9.25 -7.87 4.03
N THR A 344 -9.42 -6.97 3.07
CA THR A 344 -10.72 -6.37 2.76
C THR A 344 -11.51 -7.24 1.81
N ARG A 345 -10.82 -8.16 1.13
CA ARG A 345 -11.36 -9.07 0.14
C ARG A 345 -10.75 -10.43 0.38
N ALA A 346 -11.63 -11.40 0.60
CA ALA A 346 -11.27 -12.79 0.48
C ALA A 346 -11.50 -13.23 -0.97
N TYR A 347 -10.72 -14.19 -1.40
CA TYR A 347 -10.82 -14.81 -2.71
C TYR A 347 -10.91 -16.32 -2.54
N LYS A 348 -11.70 -16.95 -3.39
CA LYS A 348 -11.62 -18.39 -3.62
C LYS A 348 -10.58 -18.63 -4.69
N CYS A 349 -9.61 -19.51 -4.42
CA CYS A 349 -8.64 -19.97 -5.40
C CYS A 349 -9.23 -21.18 -6.11
N VAL A 350 -9.77 -20.99 -7.31
CA VAL A 350 -10.53 -22.00 -8.06
C VAL A 350 -9.61 -22.70 -9.06
N SER A 351 -9.51 -24.02 -8.98
CA SER A 351 -8.78 -24.82 -9.97
C SER A 351 -9.50 -24.76 -11.31
N VAL A 352 -8.78 -24.38 -12.37
CA VAL A 352 -9.32 -24.35 -13.74
C VAL A 352 -9.74 -25.75 -14.21
N ARG A 353 -9.07 -26.80 -13.73
CA ARG A 353 -9.38 -28.18 -14.13
C ARG A 353 -10.69 -28.70 -13.56
N SER A 354 -10.97 -28.45 -12.29
CA SER A 354 -12.07 -29.09 -11.55
C SER A 354 -13.19 -28.14 -11.17
N GLY A 355 -12.97 -26.83 -11.21
CA GLY A 355 -13.90 -25.83 -10.65
C GLY A 355 -13.96 -25.82 -9.11
N LYS A 356 -13.16 -26.66 -8.43
CA LYS A 356 -13.08 -26.75 -6.96
C LYS A 356 -12.09 -25.74 -6.39
N VAL A 357 -12.21 -25.46 -5.11
CA VAL A 357 -11.43 -24.41 -4.42
C VAL A 357 -10.33 -24.99 -3.55
N ALA A 358 -9.24 -24.25 -3.39
CA ALA A 358 -8.23 -24.56 -2.37
C ALA A 358 -8.85 -24.41 -0.97
N ASP A 359 -8.70 -25.45 -0.16
CA ASP A 359 -9.38 -25.64 1.13
C ASP A 359 -8.36 -26.15 2.17
N VAL A 360 -8.31 -25.50 3.33
CA VAL A 360 -7.58 -26.05 4.48
C VAL A 360 -8.39 -27.18 5.09
N TYR A 361 -7.83 -28.40 5.04
CA TYR A 361 -8.53 -29.63 5.41
C TYR A 361 -9.18 -29.53 6.79
N ARG A 362 -10.49 -29.80 6.83
CA ARG A 362 -11.33 -29.76 8.04
C ARG A 362 -11.31 -28.42 8.80
N ALA A 363 -11.01 -27.31 8.12
CA ALA A 363 -10.86 -25.99 8.74
C ALA A 363 -9.89 -25.99 9.94
N SER A 364 -8.85 -26.83 9.88
CA SER A 364 -7.86 -26.93 10.94
C SER A 364 -7.18 -25.59 11.21
N ASN A 365 -6.85 -25.32 12.48
CA ASN A 365 -6.00 -24.20 12.88
C ASN A 365 -4.56 -24.63 13.20
N ALA A 366 -4.20 -25.89 12.95
CA ALA A 366 -2.84 -26.38 13.20
C ALA A 366 -1.86 -25.95 12.10
N ASP A 367 -0.61 -25.70 12.50
CA ASP A 367 0.51 -25.61 11.56
C ASP A 367 0.73 -26.96 10.87
N GLY A 368 1.10 -26.92 9.59
CA GLY A 368 1.28 -28.11 8.78
C GLY A 368 -0.03 -28.77 8.31
N ALA A 369 -1.20 -28.19 8.60
CA ALA A 369 -2.46 -28.72 8.08
C ALA A 369 -2.47 -28.69 6.55
N ALA A 370 -2.88 -29.81 5.95
CA ALA A 370 -2.88 -29.98 4.49
C ALA A 370 -3.85 -29.03 3.81
N VAL A 371 -3.43 -28.50 2.66
CA VAL A 371 -4.31 -27.82 1.72
C VAL A 371 -4.72 -28.82 0.64
N ILE A 372 -6.03 -28.89 0.38
CA ILE A 372 -6.67 -29.81 -0.57
C ILE A 372 -7.54 -29.01 -1.54
N GLN A 373 -8.07 -29.66 -2.58
CA GLN A 373 -9.23 -29.13 -3.30
C GLN A 373 -10.52 -29.68 -2.70
N TRP A 374 -11.55 -28.84 -2.63
CA TRP A 374 -12.88 -29.22 -2.17
C TRP A 374 -13.97 -28.46 -2.93
N PRO A 375 -15.20 -28.99 -3.07
CA PRO A 375 -16.34 -28.21 -3.54
C PRO A 375 -16.51 -26.95 -2.70
N ASP A 376 -16.84 -25.84 -3.36
CA ASP A 376 -17.10 -24.58 -2.66
C ASP A 376 -18.30 -24.74 -1.71
N ASN A 377 -18.07 -24.43 -0.43
CA ASN A 377 -19.07 -24.48 0.63
C ASN A 377 -19.18 -23.14 1.38
N GLY A 378 -18.51 -22.09 0.89
CA GLY A 378 -18.54 -20.74 1.44
C GLY A 378 -17.91 -20.56 2.82
N LYS A 379 -17.13 -21.53 3.32
CA LYS A 379 -16.48 -21.46 4.63
C LYS A 379 -15.15 -20.71 4.57
N SER A 380 -14.78 -20.06 5.67
CA SER A 380 -13.58 -19.23 5.77
C SER A 380 -12.26 -19.99 5.56
N ASN A 381 -12.24 -21.31 5.70
CA ASN A 381 -11.07 -22.16 5.37
C ASN A 381 -10.85 -22.34 3.86
N GLN A 382 -11.79 -21.89 3.03
CA GLN A 382 -11.68 -21.83 1.56
C GLN A 382 -11.40 -20.41 1.03
N HIS A 383 -11.27 -19.47 1.95
CA HIS A 383 -11.14 -18.05 1.67
C HIS A 383 -9.69 -17.62 1.87
N TRP A 384 -9.11 -16.99 0.86
CA TRP A 384 -7.70 -16.62 0.83
C TRP A 384 -7.52 -15.13 0.61
N ALA A 385 -6.63 -14.54 1.40
CA ALA A 385 -6.20 -13.16 1.30
C ALA A 385 -4.81 -13.10 0.67
N PHE A 386 -4.61 -12.21 -0.29
CA PHE A 386 -3.31 -12.00 -0.94
C PHE A 386 -2.68 -10.74 -0.37
N GLN A 387 -1.40 -10.80 -0.01
CA GLN A 387 -0.65 -9.64 0.45
C GLN A 387 0.69 -9.60 -0.29
N SER A 388 0.93 -8.54 -1.07
CA SER A 388 2.21 -8.36 -1.77
C SER A 388 3.37 -8.15 -0.80
N THR A 389 4.54 -8.72 -1.13
CA THR A 389 5.84 -8.51 -0.46
C THR A 389 6.62 -7.30 -1.03
N GLY A 390 6.08 -6.64 -2.06
CA GLY A 390 6.68 -5.45 -2.70
C GLY A 390 7.69 -5.75 -3.82
N ASP A 391 8.08 -7.01 -4.01
CA ASP A 391 9.07 -7.47 -5.00
C ASP A 391 8.50 -8.53 -5.97
N GLY A 392 7.19 -8.47 -6.22
CA GLY A 392 6.48 -9.35 -7.17
C GLY A 392 6.04 -10.70 -6.59
N TYR A 393 6.27 -10.94 -5.30
CA TYR A 393 5.76 -12.10 -4.56
C TYR A 393 4.65 -11.70 -3.59
N HIS A 394 3.99 -12.73 -3.04
CA HIS A 394 2.83 -12.57 -2.17
C HIS A 394 2.84 -13.61 -1.06
N THR A 395 2.43 -13.19 0.12
CA THR A 395 1.94 -14.08 1.16
C THR A 395 0.46 -14.35 0.89
N ILE A 396 0.03 -15.62 0.93
CA ILE A 396 -1.36 -16.02 0.70
C ILE A 396 -1.92 -16.59 2.00
N THR A 397 -2.82 -15.85 2.65
CA THR A 397 -3.30 -16.14 4.01
C THR A 397 -4.69 -16.77 3.98
N CYS A 398 -4.87 -17.91 4.64
CA CYS A 398 -6.18 -18.49 4.89
C CYS A 398 -6.95 -17.60 5.88
N VAL A 399 -8.12 -17.12 5.48
CA VAL A 399 -8.97 -16.23 6.29
C VAL A 399 -9.49 -16.94 7.54
N GLY A 400 -9.76 -18.25 7.46
CA GLY A 400 -10.27 -19.03 8.58
C GLY A 400 -9.29 -19.18 9.75
N SER A 401 -7.98 -19.24 9.47
CA SER A 401 -6.95 -19.52 10.47
C SER A 401 -5.95 -18.38 10.71
N GLY A 402 -5.86 -17.41 9.79
CA GLY A 402 -4.82 -16.38 9.78
C GLY A 402 -3.43 -16.89 9.39
N LYS A 403 -3.28 -18.16 9.01
CA LYS A 403 -2.02 -18.80 8.61
C LYS A 403 -1.81 -18.72 7.10
N VAL A 404 -0.57 -18.87 6.67
CA VAL A 404 -0.14 -18.65 5.27
C VAL A 404 0.13 -19.95 4.53
N LEU A 405 -0.10 -19.95 3.22
CA LEU A 405 0.18 -21.04 2.31
C LEU A 405 1.70 -21.29 2.25
N ASP A 406 2.15 -22.47 2.69
CA ASP A 406 3.56 -22.86 2.78
C ASP A 406 3.79 -24.19 2.04
N VAL A 407 5.02 -24.42 1.61
CA VAL A 407 5.48 -25.73 1.18
C VAL A 407 6.10 -26.44 2.37
N ALA A 408 5.60 -27.63 2.71
CA ALA A 408 6.03 -28.37 3.89
C ALA A 408 7.56 -28.55 3.93
N GLY A 409 8.16 -28.16 5.06
CA GLY A 409 9.60 -28.24 5.29
C GLY A 409 10.45 -27.38 4.35
N SER A 410 9.87 -26.37 3.69
CA SER A 410 10.54 -25.58 2.64
C SER A 410 11.17 -26.44 1.54
N SER A 411 10.59 -27.62 1.28
CA SER A 411 11.08 -28.55 0.27
C SER A 411 11.11 -27.92 -1.12
N THR A 412 12.03 -28.36 -1.96
CA THR A 412 12.10 -28.00 -3.39
C THR A 412 11.73 -29.19 -4.29
N ALA A 413 11.33 -30.33 -3.74
CA ALA A 413 11.00 -31.53 -4.50
C ALA A 413 9.63 -31.43 -5.21
N ASP A 414 9.51 -32.09 -6.35
CA ASP A 414 8.21 -32.36 -6.99
C ASP A 414 7.34 -33.21 -6.07
N GLY A 415 6.06 -32.84 -5.93
CA GLY A 415 5.12 -33.57 -5.09
C GLY A 415 5.17 -33.19 -3.61
N ALA A 416 6.01 -32.23 -3.22
CA ALA A 416 6.04 -31.77 -1.83
C ALA A 416 4.66 -31.19 -1.43
N PRO A 417 4.12 -31.57 -0.25
CA PRO A 417 2.80 -31.10 0.19
C PRO A 417 2.76 -29.59 0.38
N VAL A 418 1.64 -28.99 -0.02
CA VAL A 418 1.29 -27.62 0.34
C VAL A 418 0.40 -27.65 1.59
N VAL A 419 0.76 -26.81 2.55
CA VAL A 419 0.17 -26.76 3.90
C VAL A 419 -0.11 -25.30 4.28
N GLN A 420 -0.74 -25.08 5.42
CA GLN A 420 -0.70 -23.77 6.08
C GLN A 420 0.31 -23.75 7.23
N ALA A 421 0.90 -22.60 7.52
CA ALA A 421 1.79 -22.38 8.67
C ALA A 421 1.72 -20.94 9.18
N ILE A 422 2.19 -20.69 10.41
CA ILE A 422 2.43 -19.33 10.91
C ILE A 422 3.35 -18.58 9.95
N ALA A 423 3.01 -17.32 9.66
CA ALA A 423 3.81 -16.45 8.83
C ALA A 423 5.14 -16.12 9.51
N ASP A 424 6.25 -16.44 8.87
CA ASP A 424 7.62 -16.15 9.36
C ASP A 424 8.53 -15.52 8.30
N GLY A 425 7.99 -15.27 7.10
CA GLY A 425 8.68 -14.57 6.04
C GLY A 425 9.62 -15.44 5.20
N ARG A 426 9.72 -16.75 5.47
CA ARG A 426 10.51 -17.67 4.63
C ARG A 426 10.03 -17.66 3.17
N THR A 427 10.96 -17.87 2.25
CA THR A 427 10.68 -17.92 0.81
C THR A 427 9.71 -19.03 0.42
N SER A 428 9.56 -20.09 1.21
CA SER A 428 8.57 -21.15 0.96
C SER A 428 7.13 -20.72 1.21
N GLN A 429 6.92 -19.59 1.91
CA GLN A 429 5.61 -18.97 2.16
C GLN A 429 5.26 -17.87 1.15
N GLN A 430 6.12 -17.64 0.16
CA GLN A 430 6.00 -16.54 -0.78
C GLN A 430 5.74 -17.08 -2.18
N TRP A 431 4.72 -16.55 -2.84
CA TRP A 431 4.21 -17.04 -4.11
C TRP A 431 4.13 -15.92 -5.14
N GLN A 432 4.68 -16.17 -6.33
CA GLN A 432 4.52 -15.31 -7.50
C GLN A 432 3.23 -15.70 -8.22
N LEU A 433 2.35 -14.73 -8.47
CA LEU A 433 1.18 -14.92 -9.31
C LEU A 433 1.57 -14.68 -10.76
N ARG A 434 1.81 -15.76 -11.53
CA ARG A 434 2.21 -15.67 -12.94
C ARG A 434 0.97 -15.64 -13.83
N PRO A 435 0.61 -14.51 -14.44
CA PRO A 435 -0.58 -14.42 -15.28
C PRO A 435 -0.45 -15.33 -16.51
N GLN A 436 -1.58 -15.90 -16.90
CA GLN A 436 -1.77 -16.77 -18.06
C GLN A 436 -2.92 -16.19 -18.91
N THR A 437 -3.23 -16.85 -20.03
CA THR A 437 -4.34 -16.44 -20.89
C THR A 437 -5.68 -16.50 -20.14
N GLY A 438 -6.59 -15.55 -20.41
CA GLY A 438 -7.96 -15.61 -19.88
C GLY A 438 -8.15 -15.24 -18.41
N GLY A 439 -7.16 -14.63 -17.76
CA GLY A 439 -7.24 -14.27 -16.33
C GLY A 439 -6.95 -15.43 -15.38
N GLU A 440 -6.34 -16.49 -15.91
CA GLU A 440 -5.79 -17.61 -15.13
C GLU A 440 -4.39 -17.28 -14.60
N PHE A 441 -3.98 -17.99 -13.55
CA PHE A 441 -2.68 -17.83 -12.92
C PHE A 441 -2.03 -19.18 -12.62
N ALA A 442 -0.71 -19.23 -12.76
CA ALA A 442 0.11 -20.22 -12.09
C ALA A 442 0.71 -19.58 -10.83
N LEU A 443 0.56 -20.23 -9.66
CA LEU A 443 1.11 -19.74 -8.40
C LEU A 443 2.47 -20.40 -8.19
N ALA A 444 3.55 -19.67 -8.44
CA ALA A 444 4.90 -20.20 -8.35
C ALA A 444 5.56 -19.88 -7.01
N ASN A 445 6.04 -20.90 -6.31
CA ASN A 445 6.72 -20.73 -5.03
C ASN A 445 8.10 -20.06 -5.22
N ARG A 446 8.42 -19.05 -4.40
CA ARG A 446 9.70 -18.32 -4.48
C ARG A 446 10.90 -19.20 -4.19
N ASN A 447 10.77 -20.15 -3.26
CA ASN A 447 11.88 -21.01 -2.84
C ASN A 447 12.28 -22.03 -3.90
N SER A 448 11.30 -22.64 -4.58
CA SER A 448 11.55 -23.77 -5.50
C SER A 448 11.37 -23.44 -6.99
N GLY A 449 10.69 -22.33 -7.31
CA GLY A 449 10.27 -21.97 -8.67
C GLY A 449 9.12 -22.83 -9.23
N LYS A 450 8.65 -23.84 -8.50
CA LYS A 450 7.57 -24.77 -8.86
C LYS A 450 6.20 -24.18 -8.59
N VAL A 451 5.16 -24.74 -9.20
CA VAL A 451 3.79 -24.18 -9.16
C VAL A 451 2.85 -25.01 -8.30
N LEU A 452 1.83 -24.35 -7.73
CA LEU A 452 0.73 -24.98 -7.02
C LEU A 452 -0.06 -25.89 -7.97
N ASP A 453 -0.17 -27.16 -7.60
CA ASP A 453 -0.67 -28.24 -8.44
C ASP A 453 -1.66 -29.11 -7.65
N VAL A 454 -2.81 -29.44 -8.25
CA VAL A 454 -3.69 -30.49 -7.74
C VAL A 454 -3.12 -31.85 -8.12
N LYS A 455 -2.65 -32.61 -7.12
CA LYS A 455 -1.87 -33.84 -7.31
C LYS A 455 -2.49 -34.79 -8.33
N GLY A 456 -1.69 -35.13 -9.36
CA GLY A 456 -2.08 -36.06 -10.43
C GLY A 456 -3.19 -35.55 -11.35
N GLY A 457 -3.53 -34.26 -11.28
CA GLY A 457 -4.68 -33.70 -11.99
C GLY A 457 -6.01 -34.30 -11.54
N SER A 458 -6.11 -34.75 -10.29
CA SER A 458 -7.35 -35.32 -9.77
C SER A 458 -8.48 -34.29 -9.80
N THR A 459 -9.70 -34.76 -10.06
CA THR A 459 -10.93 -33.98 -9.84
C THR A 459 -11.69 -34.45 -8.60
N ALA A 460 -11.14 -35.39 -7.81
CA ALA A 460 -11.77 -35.91 -6.62
C ALA A 460 -11.74 -34.90 -5.45
N ASP A 461 -12.76 -34.98 -4.60
CA ASP A 461 -12.81 -34.25 -3.33
C ASP A 461 -11.65 -34.67 -2.43
N GLY A 462 -10.97 -33.72 -1.80
CA GLY A 462 -9.88 -34.01 -0.88
C GLY A 462 -8.55 -34.33 -1.55
N ALA A 463 -8.44 -34.20 -2.88
CA ALA A 463 -7.15 -34.33 -3.54
C ALA A 463 -6.17 -33.27 -3.02
N ALA A 464 -4.97 -33.71 -2.66
CA ALA A 464 -3.95 -32.84 -2.07
C ALA A 464 -3.44 -31.80 -3.07
N LEU A 465 -3.20 -30.58 -2.57
CA LEU A 465 -2.38 -29.59 -3.26
C LEU A 465 -0.91 -29.87 -2.93
N ILE A 466 -0.10 -29.84 -3.97
CA ILE A 466 1.35 -30.03 -3.92
C ILE A 466 2.01 -28.88 -4.69
N GLN A 467 3.33 -28.77 -4.58
CA GLN A 467 4.09 -28.09 -5.63
C GLN A 467 4.57 -29.10 -6.67
N TYR A 468 4.65 -28.68 -7.92
CA TYR A 468 5.19 -29.49 -9.01
C TYR A 468 5.82 -28.59 -10.07
N ARG A 469 6.79 -29.10 -10.84
CA ARG A 469 7.32 -28.39 -12.02
C ARG A 469 6.17 -27.93 -12.93
N ASP A 470 6.27 -26.69 -13.44
CA ASP A 470 5.24 -26.14 -14.32
C ASP A 470 5.28 -26.86 -15.67
N VAL A 471 4.21 -27.56 -15.99
CA VAL A 471 4.03 -28.30 -17.25
C VAL A 471 2.90 -27.75 -18.10
N GLY A 472 2.31 -26.61 -17.72
CA GLY A 472 1.27 -25.98 -18.52
C GLY A 472 -0.13 -26.56 -18.37
N SER A 473 -0.34 -27.52 -17.46
CA SER A 473 -1.61 -28.26 -17.36
C SER A 473 -2.66 -27.51 -16.55
N THR A 474 -3.95 -27.73 -16.84
CA THR A 474 -5.07 -27.03 -16.20
C THR A 474 -5.19 -27.27 -14.69
N ASN A 475 -4.62 -28.35 -14.14
CA ASN A 475 -4.55 -28.57 -12.67
C ASN A 475 -3.50 -27.68 -11.98
N GLN A 476 -2.68 -26.97 -12.75
CA GLN A 476 -1.71 -25.97 -12.29
C GLN A 476 -2.19 -24.54 -12.56
N ARG A 477 -3.43 -24.38 -13.00
CA ARG A 477 -4.03 -23.11 -13.37
C ARG A 477 -5.17 -22.79 -12.42
N TRP A 478 -5.19 -21.54 -11.98
CA TRP A 478 -6.08 -21.05 -10.93
C TRP A 478 -6.74 -19.75 -11.36
N THR A 479 -8.02 -19.59 -11.05
CA THR A 479 -8.72 -18.29 -11.13
C THR A 479 -9.07 -17.82 -9.73
N PHE A 480 -9.14 -16.51 -9.53
CA PHE A 480 -9.46 -15.93 -8.23
C PHE A 480 -10.84 -15.29 -8.25
N GLN A 481 -11.78 -15.89 -7.53
CA GLN A 481 -13.14 -15.37 -7.41
C GLN A 481 -13.27 -14.58 -6.12
N ARG A 482 -13.65 -13.31 -6.21
CA ARG A 482 -13.89 -12.48 -5.02
C ARG A 482 -15.06 -13.05 -4.22
N VAL A 483 -14.88 -13.20 -2.92
CA VAL A 483 -15.96 -13.46 -1.96
C VAL A 483 -16.72 -12.15 -1.76
N THR A 484 -17.99 -12.12 -2.13
CA THR A 484 -18.92 -11.03 -1.82
C THR A 484 -19.70 -11.42 -0.58
N GLY A 485 -19.67 -10.57 0.45
CA GLY A 485 -20.45 -10.72 1.67
C GLY A 485 -21.91 -10.36 1.48
#